data_AF-A0A5K1FRG6-F1
#
_entry.id   AF-A0A5K1FRG6-F1
#
_cell.length_a   1.000
_cell.length_b   1.000
_cell.length_c   1.000
_cell.angle_alpha   90.00
_cell.angle_beta   90.00
_cell.angle_gamma   90.00
#
_symmetry.space_group_name_H-M   'P 1'
#
loop_
_entity.id
_entity.type
_entity.pdbx_description
1 polymer ?
#
loop_
_entity_poly.entity_id
_entity_poly.type
_entity_poly.pdbx_seq_one_letter_code
_entity_poly.pdbx_strand_id
1 'polypeptide(L)' 'GRLFLSSRVIGFNANLFGQRTKFFFLWDDIEDVQVVAPSLASVGSPSLMIILRKGRGMDAKHGAKTQHGEGRL' A
#
# COMPACT_ATOMS: atom_id res chain seq x y z
N GLY A 1 10.87 2.07 -2.38
CA GLY A 1 10.15 2.58 -3.56
C GLY A 1 9.92 4.07 -3.44
N ARG A 2 9.15 4.67 -4.34
CA ARG A 2 8.69 6.07 -4.26
C ARG A 2 7.17 6.11 -4.22
N LEU A 3 6.63 6.93 -3.31
CA LEU A 3 5.22 7.26 -3.22
C LEU A 3 4.96 8.56 -3.99
N PHE A 4 3.88 8.62 -4.75
CA PHE A 4 3.44 9.77 -5.51
C PHE A 4 2.03 10.14 -5.07
N LEU A 5 1.77 11.43 -4.93
CA LEU A 5 0.46 11.95 -4.56
C LEU A 5 0.03 12.97 -5.61
N SER A 6 -1.25 12.94 -5.94
CA SER A 6 -1.94 13.96 -6.74
C SER A 6 -3.30 14.24 -6.08
N SER A 7 -4.06 15.18 -6.63
CA SER A 7 -5.44 15.42 -6.18
C SER A 7 -6.40 14.24 -6.40
N ARG A 8 -6.05 13.25 -7.25
CA ARG A 8 -6.93 12.12 -7.59
C ARG A 8 -6.44 10.77 -7.09
N VAL A 9 -5.12 10.60 -7.00
CA VAL A 9 -4.52 9.29 -6.74
C VAL A 9 -3.35 9.35 -5.77
N ILE A 10 -3.15 8.23 -5.07
CA ILE A 10 -1.89 7.83 -4.47
C ILE A 10 -1.27 6.72 -5.32
N GLY A 11 0.03 6.80 -5.60
CA GLY A 11 0.73 5.85 -6.47
C GLY A 11 2.04 5.38 -5.85
N PHE A 12 2.41 4.15 -6.12
CA PHE A 12 3.70 3.59 -5.70
C PHE A 12 4.45 3.04 -6.91
N ASN A 13 5.75 3.28 -6.93
CA ASN A 13 6.66 2.70 -7.92
C ASN A 13 7.96 2.26 -7.25
N ALA A 14 8.34 1.00 -7.43
CA ALA A 14 9.59 0.46 -6.93
C ALA A 14 10.16 -0.59 -7.88
N ASN A 15 11.48 -0.75 -7.83
CA ASN A 15 12.15 -1.94 -8.33
C ASN A 15 12.59 -2.75 -7.11
N LEU A 16 11.87 -3.82 -6.81
CA LEU A 16 12.15 -4.72 -5.69
C LEU A 16 12.75 -6.00 -6.27
N PHE A 17 14.04 -6.24 -6.03
CA PHE A 17 14.73 -7.45 -6.49
C PHE A 17 14.62 -7.73 -8.00
N GLY A 18 14.70 -6.68 -8.82
CA GLY A 18 14.59 -6.79 -10.29
C GLY A 18 13.14 -6.82 -10.80
N GLN A 19 12.15 -6.93 -9.92
CA GLN A 19 10.74 -6.87 -10.27
C GLN A 19 10.19 -5.46 -10.09
N ARG A 20 9.66 -4.90 -11.17
CA ARG A 20 8.99 -3.59 -11.12
C ARG A 20 7.62 -3.76 -10.49
N THR A 21 7.43 -3.13 -9.33
CA THR A 21 6.16 -3.03 -8.64
C THR A 21 5.59 -1.63 -8.85
N LYS A 22 4.43 -1.54 -9.49
CA LYS A 22 3.73 -0.27 -9.71
C LYS A 22 2.23 -0.45 -9.49
N PHE A 23 1.64 0.39 -8.66
CA PHE A 23 0.18 0.45 -8.46
C PHE A 23 -0.24 1.88 -8.12
N PHE A 24 -1.55 2.15 -8.23
CA PHE A 24 -2.16 3.38 -7.76
C PHE A 24 -3.55 3.08 -7.20
N PHE A 25 -4.01 3.93 -6.27
CA PHE A 25 -5.36 3.92 -5.75
C PHE A 25 -5.97 5.31 -5.91
N LEU A 26 -7.28 5.36 -6.20
CA LEU A 26 -8.03 6.61 -6.10
C LEU A 26 -8.20 6.98 -4.63
N TRP A 27 -8.24 8.27 -4.31
CA TRP A 27 -8.57 8.71 -2.94
C TRP A 27 -9.92 8.16 -2.47
N ASP A 28 -10.91 8.10 -3.36
CA ASP A 28 -12.25 7.59 -3.07
C ASP A 28 -12.28 6.11 -2.66
N ASP A 29 -11.28 5.35 -3.10
CA ASP A 29 -11.13 3.92 -2.78
C ASP A 29 -10.43 3.67 -1.44
N ILE A 30 -9.87 4.71 -0.82
CA ILE A 30 -9.23 4.63 0.50
C ILE A 30 -10.31 4.84 1.56
N GLU A 31 -10.37 3.90 2.50
CA GLU A 31 -11.26 3.98 3.66
C GLU A 31 -10.59 4.75 4.80
N ASP A 32 -9.31 4.49 5.06
CA ASP A 32 -8.56 5.14 6.13
C ASP A 32 -7.04 5.13 5.85
N VAL A 33 -6.32 6.07 6.47
CA VAL A 33 -4.85 6.14 6.45
C VAL A 33 -4.34 6.32 7.87
N GLN A 34 -3.57 5.35 8.34
CA GLN A 34 -3.06 5.33 9.71
C GLN A 34 -1.55 5.41 9.74
N VAL A 35 -1.03 6.14 10.73
CA VAL A 35 0.39 6.11 11.07
C VAL A 35 0.63 4.99 12.07
N VAL A 36 1.49 4.05 11.70
CA VAL A 36 1.92 2.95 12.56
C VAL A 36 3.25 3.32 13.19
N ALA A 37 3.31 3.24 14.52
CA ALA A 37 4.52 3.52 15.27
C ALA A 37 5.66 2.58 14.85
N PRO A 38 6.93 3.04 14.93
CA PRO A 38 8.09 2.19 14.71
C PRO A 38 8.04 0.89 15.53
N SER A 39 8.40 -0.22 14.91
CA SER A 39 8.47 -1.53 15.57
C SER A 39 9.65 -2.34 15.02
N LEU A 40 9.95 -3.47 15.66
CA LEU A 40 10.94 -4.42 15.12
C LEU A 40 10.53 -4.94 13.74
N ALA A 41 9.23 -5.09 13.47
CA ALA A 41 8.71 -5.54 12.18
C ALA A 41 8.96 -4.51 11.06
N SER A 42 9.03 -3.22 11.39
CA SER A 42 9.38 -2.14 10.45
C SER A 42 10.84 -1.71 10.56
N VAL A 43 11.69 -2.49 11.24
CA VAL A 43 13.12 -2.20 11.46
C VAL A 43 13.32 -0.81 12.05
N GLY A 44 12.47 -0.43 13.02
CA GLY A 44 12.57 0.84 13.74
C GLY A 44 12.13 2.08 12.94
N SER A 45 11.50 1.90 11.77
CA SER A 45 10.95 3.01 10.99
C SER A 45 9.43 3.16 11.18
N PRO A 46 8.89 4.39 11.20
CA PRO A 46 7.43 4.57 11.17
C PRO A 46 6.87 4.09 9.83
N SER A 47 5.64 3.62 9.83
CA SER A 47 4.98 3.09 8.63
C SER A 47 3.63 3.74 8.41
N LEU A 48 3.16 3.75 7.16
CA LEU A 48 1.81 4.16 6.80
C LEU A 48 1.01 2.93 6.42
N MET A 49 -0.16 2.76 7.03
CA MET A 49 -1.13 1.73 6.67
C MET A 49 -2.27 2.40 5.89
N ILE A 50 -2.46 2.01 4.64
CA ILE A 50 -3.53 2.49 3.77
C ILE A 50 -4.58 1.39 3.69
N ILE A 51 -5.76 1.64 4.27
CA ILE A 51 -6.87 0.70 4.27
C ILE A 51 -7.77 1.02 3.09
N LEU A 52 -7.96 0.06 2.19
CA LEU A 52 -8.82 0.23 1.02
C LEU A 52 -10.22 -0.30 1.31
N ARG A 53 -11.21 0.33 0.69
CA ARG A 53 -12.60 -0.16 0.72
C ARG A 53 -12.66 -1.59 0.18
N LYS A 54 -13.59 -2.38 0.72
CA LYS A 54 -13.80 -3.78 0.30
C LYS A 54 -13.94 -3.89 -1.23
N GLY A 55 -13.19 -4.82 -1.81
CA GLY A 55 -13.20 -5.08 -3.26
C GLY A 55 -12.29 -4.16 -4.09
N ARG A 56 -11.51 -3.28 -3.46
CA ARG A 56 -10.50 -2.45 -4.11
C ARG A 56 -9.09 -3.02 -3.93
N GLY A 57 -8.13 -2.49 -4.68
CA GLY A 57 -6.71 -2.80 -4.50
C GLY A 57 -6.20 -4.09 -5.16
N MET A 58 -7.02 -4.73 -6.01
CA MET A 58 -6.66 -5.99 -6.69
C MET A 58 -5.45 -5.86 -7.62
N ASP A 59 -5.10 -4.64 -8.03
CA ASP A 59 -3.98 -4.35 -8.92
C ASP A 59 -2.64 -4.28 -8.15
N ALA A 60 -2.68 -4.18 -6.82
CA ALA A 60 -1.49 -4.14 -5.94
C ALA A 60 -0.93 -5.54 -5.58
N LYS A 61 -1.29 -6.58 -6.34
CA LYS A 61 -0.90 -7.98 -6.07
C LYS A 61 0.60 -8.25 -6.25
N HIS A 62 1.25 -7.58 -7.19
CA HIS A 62 2.67 -7.82 -7.48
C HIS A 62 3.52 -7.14 -6.40
N GLY A 63 3.90 -7.90 -5.36
CA GLY A 63 4.68 -7.42 -4.21
C GLY A 63 3.95 -7.47 -2.85
N ALA A 64 2.65 -7.81 -2.84
CA ALA A 64 1.89 -8.03 -1.60
C ALA A 64 2.15 -9.43 -1.06
N LYS A 65 2.39 -9.56 0.26
CA LYS A 65 2.74 -10.86 0.86
C LYS A 65 1.57 -11.85 0.91
N THR A 66 0.32 -11.41 1.09
CA THR A 66 -0.85 -12.30 1.11
C THR A 66 -2.14 -11.48 1.16
N GLN A 67 -3.25 -12.00 0.59
CA GLN A 67 -4.60 -11.56 0.96
C GLN A 67 -5.10 -12.49 2.08
N HIS A 68 -5.32 -11.96 3.28
CA HIS A 68 -6.08 -12.71 4.28
C HIS A 68 -7.56 -12.75 3.85
N GLY A 69 -8.30 -13.81 4.18
CA GLY A 69 -9.70 -14.03 3.75
C GLY A 69 -10.69 -12.90 4.13
N GLU A 70 -10.27 -11.96 4.98
CA GLU A 70 -11.02 -10.76 5.37
C GLU A 70 -10.68 -9.50 4.55
N GLY A 71 -9.81 -9.59 3.53
CA GLY A 71 -9.48 -8.46 2.66
C GLY A 71 -8.54 -7.41 3.28
N ARG A 72 -7.86 -7.74 4.39
CA ARG A 72 -6.79 -6.90 4.95
C ARG A 72 -5.47 -7.23 4.25
N LEU A 73 -4.81 -6.19 3.74
CA LEU A 73 -3.45 -6.23 3.16
C LEU A 73 -2.41 -6.05 4.26
#